data_AF-A0A6A6CEF4-F1
#
_entry.id   AF-A0A6A6CEF4-F1
#
_cell.length_a   1.000
_cell.length_b   1.000
_cell.length_c   1.000
_cell.angle_alpha   90.00
_cell.angle_beta   90.00
_cell.angle_gamma   90.00
#
_symmetry.space_group_name_H-M   'P 1'
#
loop_
_entity.id
_entity.type
_entity.pdbx_description
1 polymer ?
#
loop_
_entity_poly.entity_id
_entity_poly.type
_entity_poly.pdbx_seq_one_letter_code
_entity_poly.pdbx_strand_id
1 'polypeptide(L)'
;MTSSTATTPSEHDDVDRLLSVPMTETIPMEALRPYLASPSWHSIDGAFNLRSVSYSPFVRPGLVYRWGMLALLSEAGRHDIVKSLGITNISDLRSNEERHKFPDPDIPGVEFNASDLSSVGKSTSEQKWTNIVEMLVFHLEEYRESFREMLLFVLNNPGKPFLVHCTGGKDRSGIAVALLLSIANVPRQYIAHDFALTRIEIEPVRELLQAKATVDINDERVKAIAGCDCATIIKSPSRGSKAAAPSATQPLCRDF
;
A
#
# COMPACT_ATOMS: atom_id res chain seq x y z
N MET A 1 42.97 -25.71 0.19
CA MET A 1 41.83 -25.29 -0.64
C MET A 1 40.66 -24.99 0.28
N THR A 2 40.52 -23.74 0.70
CA THR A 2 39.43 -23.28 1.56
C THR A 2 38.19 -23.07 0.70
N SER A 3 37.26 -24.02 0.77
CA SER A 3 35.94 -23.92 0.16
C SER A 3 35.15 -22.81 0.86
N SER A 4 35.03 -21.66 0.21
CA SER A 4 34.11 -20.59 0.59
C SER A 4 32.68 -21.06 0.30
N THR A 5 31.94 -21.44 1.33
CA THR A 5 30.50 -21.63 1.24
C THR A 5 29.85 -20.25 1.21
N ALA A 6 29.40 -19.82 0.03
CA ALA A 6 28.55 -18.64 -0.09
C ALA A 6 27.24 -18.92 0.67
N THR A 7 27.07 -18.27 1.82
CA THR A 7 25.81 -18.27 2.57
C THR A 7 24.76 -17.60 1.70
N THR A 8 23.72 -18.34 1.32
CA THR A 8 22.51 -17.74 0.73
C THR A 8 21.97 -16.68 1.69
N PRO A 9 21.70 -15.45 1.24
CA PRO A 9 21.14 -14.39 2.09
C PRO A 9 19.85 -14.87 2.76
N SER A 10 19.65 -14.52 4.03
CA SER A 10 18.37 -14.76 4.69
C SER A 10 17.30 -13.81 4.12
N GLU A 11 16.01 -14.17 4.18
CA GLU A 11 14.92 -13.28 3.72
C GLU A 11 15.00 -11.86 4.34
N HIS A 12 15.54 -11.74 5.55
CA HIS A 12 15.74 -10.47 6.26
C HIS A 12 16.86 -9.61 5.65
N ASP A 13 18.02 -10.19 5.31
CA ASP A 13 19.16 -9.47 4.71
C ASP A 13 18.78 -8.85 3.36
N ASP A 14 17.79 -9.46 2.74
CA ASP A 14 17.38 -9.25 1.37
C ASP A 14 16.29 -8.14 1.34
N VAL A 15 15.41 -8.05 2.35
CA VAL A 15 14.49 -6.91 2.57
C VAL A 15 15.26 -5.61 2.87
N ASP A 16 16.23 -5.65 3.79
CA ASP A 16 16.98 -4.44 4.19
C ASP A 16 17.73 -3.84 2.98
N ARG A 17 18.23 -4.70 2.09
CA ARG A 17 18.80 -4.27 0.82
C ARG A 17 17.79 -3.52 -0.04
N LEU A 18 16.56 -4.02 -0.20
CA LEU A 18 15.52 -3.32 -0.97
C LEU A 18 15.12 -1.98 -0.33
N LEU A 19 15.05 -1.93 1.01
CA LEU A 19 14.77 -0.70 1.76
C LEU A 19 15.88 0.35 1.63
N SER A 20 17.12 -0.08 1.36
CA SER A 20 18.26 0.82 1.14
C SER A 20 18.24 1.54 -0.22
N VAL A 21 17.42 1.10 -1.18
CA VAL A 21 17.29 1.74 -2.49
C VAL A 21 16.67 3.14 -2.32
N PRO A 22 17.33 4.21 -2.82
CA PRO A 22 16.82 5.57 -2.68
C PRO A 22 15.37 5.71 -3.15
N MET A 23 14.58 6.53 -2.46
CA MET A 23 13.19 6.83 -2.83
C MET A 23 13.07 7.44 -4.23
N THR A 24 14.13 8.08 -4.74
CA THR A 24 14.17 8.67 -6.08
C THR A 24 14.32 7.62 -7.19
N GLU A 25 14.78 6.41 -6.84
CA GLU A 25 15.03 5.32 -7.79
C GLU A 25 13.91 4.29 -7.72
N THR A 26 13.68 3.56 -8.81
CA THR A 26 12.71 2.46 -8.87
C THR A 26 13.36 1.15 -8.46
N ILE A 27 12.67 0.32 -7.68
CA ILE A 27 13.10 -1.06 -7.44
C ILE A 27 12.61 -1.94 -8.59
N PRO A 28 13.48 -2.69 -9.28
CA PRO A 28 13.06 -3.61 -10.34
C PRO A 28 12.10 -4.68 -9.84
N MET A 29 11.08 -5.02 -10.63
CA MET A 29 10.06 -6.01 -10.27
C MET A 29 10.65 -7.40 -10.00
N GLU A 30 11.73 -7.77 -10.70
CA GLU A 30 12.44 -9.03 -10.48
C GLU A 30 13.01 -9.15 -9.06
N ALA A 31 13.44 -8.02 -8.49
CA ALA A 31 13.95 -7.96 -7.13
C ALA A 31 12.83 -8.01 -6.09
N LEU A 32 11.62 -7.54 -6.40
CA LEU A 32 10.47 -7.53 -5.49
C LEU A 32 9.76 -8.88 -5.39
N ARG A 33 9.82 -9.66 -6.48
CA ARG A 33 9.00 -10.86 -6.69
C ARG A 33 9.11 -11.93 -5.60
N PRO A 34 10.29 -12.25 -5.03
CA PRO A 34 10.38 -13.22 -3.93
C PRO A 34 9.61 -12.77 -2.67
N TYR A 35 9.57 -11.46 -2.42
CA TYR A 35 8.95 -10.88 -1.23
C TYR A 35 7.45 -10.77 -1.39
N LEU A 36 6.99 -10.21 -2.51
CA LEU A 36 5.55 -10.06 -2.75
C LEU A 36 4.86 -11.43 -2.81
N ALA A 37 5.57 -12.48 -3.22
CA ALA A 37 5.05 -13.85 -3.27
C ALA A 37 5.10 -14.61 -1.91
N SER A 38 5.67 -14.02 -0.86
CA SER A 38 5.82 -14.69 0.44
C SER A 38 4.51 -14.69 1.23
N PRO A 39 4.18 -15.73 2.03
CA PRO A 39 2.91 -15.84 2.75
C PRO A 39 2.60 -14.70 3.73
N SER A 40 3.63 -13.98 4.18
CA SER A 40 3.47 -12.77 5.03
C SER A 40 2.76 -11.63 4.29
N TRP A 41 2.74 -11.70 2.95
CA TRP A 41 2.20 -10.74 2.01
C TRP A 41 1.06 -11.46 1.29
N HIS A 42 -0.16 -11.14 1.65
CA HIS A 42 -1.31 -11.83 1.07
C HIS A 42 -1.46 -11.43 -0.40
N SER A 43 -1.47 -12.40 -1.31
CA SER A 43 -1.82 -12.15 -2.70
C SER A 43 -3.33 -12.12 -2.81
N ILE A 44 -3.89 -10.92 -2.99
CA ILE A 44 -5.30 -10.72 -3.30
C ILE A 44 -5.35 -9.90 -4.59
N ASP A 45 -6.14 -10.35 -5.56
CA ASP A 45 -6.20 -9.71 -6.87
C ASP A 45 -6.76 -8.28 -6.79
N GLY A 46 -5.97 -7.31 -7.27
CA GLY A 46 -6.26 -5.88 -7.14
C GLY A 46 -5.74 -5.25 -5.86
N ALA A 47 -5.07 -6.03 -4.99
CA ALA A 47 -4.45 -5.53 -3.78
C ALA A 47 -3.07 -4.94 -4.03
N PHE A 48 -2.78 -3.88 -3.29
CA PHE A 48 -1.42 -3.36 -3.18
C PHE A 48 -1.21 -2.81 -1.78
N ASN A 49 0.04 -2.82 -1.34
CA ASN A 49 0.39 -2.47 0.03
C ASN A 49 -0.40 -3.27 1.08
N LEU A 50 -0.71 -4.54 0.75
CA LEU A 50 -1.45 -5.49 1.58
C LEU A 50 -0.50 -6.38 2.39
N ARG A 51 -0.63 -6.31 3.72
CA ARG A 51 0.00 -7.27 4.64
C ARG A 51 -0.79 -7.42 5.94
N SER A 52 -0.64 -8.58 6.58
CA SER A 52 -1.03 -8.76 7.98
C SER A 52 0.00 -8.08 8.88
N VAL A 53 -0.45 -7.23 9.78
CA VAL A 53 0.40 -6.63 10.82
C VAL A 53 0.52 -7.63 11.97
N SER A 54 1.68 -8.26 12.10
CA SER A 54 1.90 -9.36 13.05
C SER A 54 3.30 -9.28 13.65
N TYR A 55 3.38 -9.23 14.98
CA TYR A 55 4.63 -9.08 15.73
C TYR A 55 4.56 -9.90 17.01
N SER A 56 4.97 -11.16 16.97
CA SER A 56 4.95 -12.04 18.16
C SER A 56 5.95 -11.55 19.23
N PRO A 57 5.59 -11.58 20.53
CA PRO A 57 4.32 -12.04 21.10
C PRO A 57 3.23 -10.95 21.22
N PHE A 58 3.48 -9.74 20.71
CA PHE A 58 2.64 -8.55 20.92
C PHE A 58 1.35 -8.53 20.11
N VAL A 59 1.42 -8.91 18.82
CA VAL A 59 0.28 -8.88 17.89
C VAL A 59 0.20 -10.21 17.16
N ARG A 60 -0.94 -10.88 17.30
CA ARG A 60 -1.25 -12.15 16.64
C ARG A 60 -1.48 -11.95 15.13
N PRO A 61 -1.08 -12.91 14.28
CA PRO A 61 -1.35 -12.85 12.85
C PRO A 61 -2.84 -12.90 12.54
N GLY A 62 -3.23 -12.26 11.44
CA GLY A 62 -4.60 -12.27 10.91
C GLY A 62 -5.62 -11.43 11.69
N LEU A 63 -5.17 -10.54 12.58
CA LEU A 63 -6.07 -9.63 13.30
C LEU A 63 -6.16 -8.25 12.66
N VAL A 64 -5.03 -7.71 12.19
CA VAL A 64 -4.96 -6.37 11.62
C VAL A 64 -4.34 -6.48 10.25
N TYR A 65 -5.04 -5.97 9.25
CA TYR A 65 -4.54 -5.86 7.88
C TYR A 65 -4.40 -4.39 7.51
N ARG A 66 -3.35 -4.07 6.77
CA ARG A 66 -3.19 -2.77 6.13
C ARG A 66 -3.24 -2.91 4.63
N TRP A 67 -3.75 -1.89 3.94
CA TRP A 67 -3.92 -1.84 2.48
C TRP A 67 -3.83 -0.39 1.97
N GLY A 68 -3.51 -0.20 0.69
CA GLY A 68 -3.95 0.98 -0.08
C GLY A 68 -5.45 1.06 -0.40
N MET A 69 -5.85 1.88 -1.36
CA MET A 69 -7.26 2.01 -1.76
C MET A 69 -7.80 0.72 -2.39
N LEU A 70 -9.09 0.45 -2.22
CA LEU A 70 -9.74 -0.77 -2.73
C LEU A 70 -10.36 -0.57 -4.12
N ALA A 71 -10.27 0.62 -4.70
CA ALA A 71 -10.79 0.94 -6.03
C ALA A 71 -10.22 0.04 -7.16
N LEU A 72 -9.11 -0.66 -6.92
CA LEU A 72 -8.48 -1.59 -7.87
C LEU A 72 -8.87 -3.06 -7.61
N LEU A 73 -9.65 -3.34 -6.57
CA LEU A 73 -10.01 -4.69 -6.16
C LEU A 73 -10.92 -5.35 -7.19
N SER A 74 -10.48 -6.49 -7.71
CA SER A 74 -11.26 -7.26 -8.68
C SER A 74 -12.45 -7.97 -8.01
N GLU A 75 -13.39 -8.46 -8.81
CA GLU A 75 -14.49 -9.29 -8.29
C GLU A 75 -13.97 -10.54 -7.57
N ALA A 76 -12.87 -11.13 -8.02
CA ALA A 76 -12.23 -12.27 -7.34
C ALA A 76 -11.63 -11.81 -6.00
N GLY A 77 -10.91 -10.68 -6.00
CA GLY A 77 -10.32 -10.10 -4.80
C GLY A 77 -11.35 -9.82 -3.70
N ARG A 78 -12.55 -9.33 -4.06
CA ARG A 78 -13.67 -9.08 -3.12
C ARG A 78 -14.12 -10.35 -2.40
N HIS A 79 -14.15 -11.49 -3.08
CA HIS A 79 -14.47 -12.77 -2.45
C HIS A 79 -13.33 -13.27 -1.56
N ASP A 80 -12.08 -13.11 -2.02
CA ASP A 80 -10.92 -13.63 -1.32
C ASP A 80 -10.60 -12.87 -0.03
N ILE A 81 -10.89 -11.56 0.06
CA ILE A 81 -10.72 -10.83 1.33
C ILE A 81 -11.64 -11.36 2.44
N VAL A 82 -12.86 -11.77 2.12
CA VAL A 82 -13.78 -12.34 3.12
C VAL A 82 -13.38 -13.78 3.43
N LYS A 83 -13.16 -14.58 2.38
CA LYS A 83 -12.93 -16.02 2.50
C LYS A 83 -11.56 -16.37 3.08
N SER A 84 -10.51 -15.69 2.61
CA SER A 84 -9.12 -16.04 2.90
C SER A 84 -8.56 -15.25 4.08
N LEU A 85 -9.01 -14.00 4.26
CA LEU A 85 -8.53 -13.12 5.34
C LEU A 85 -9.54 -12.97 6.49
N GLY A 86 -10.79 -13.39 6.30
CA GLY A 86 -11.83 -13.31 7.34
C GLY A 86 -12.24 -11.88 7.68
N ILE A 87 -12.05 -10.93 6.75
CA ILE A 87 -12.35 -9.52 7.01
C ILE A 87 -13.85 -9.29 6.95
N THR A 88 -14.39 -8.72 8.03
CA THR A 88 -15.79 -8.28 8.11
C THR A 88 -15.90 -6.77 8.36
N ASN A 89 -14.77 -6.08 8.55
CA ASN A 89 -14.75 -4.65 8.81
C ASN A 89 -13.57 -3.95 8.14
N ILE A 90 -13.85 -2.81 7.51
CA ILE A 90 -12.88 -1.94 6.85
C ILE A 90 -12.96 -0.54 7.47
N SER A 91 -11.81 -0.01 7.91
CA SER A 91 -11.63 1.38 8.33
C SER A 91 -11.02 2.18 7.17
N ASP A 92 -11.82 3.02 6.53
CA ASP A 92 -11.41 3.90 5.43
C ASP A 92 -10.98 5.28 5.97
N LEU A 93 -9.67 5.54 5.95
CA LEU A 93 -9.06 6.78 6.42
C LEU A 93 -8.95 7.87 5.33
N ARG A 94 -9.56 7.67 4.15
CA ARG A 94 -9.51 8.65 3.06
C ARG A 94 -10.43 9.83 3.33
N SER A 95 -10.10 10.99 2.74
CA SER A 95 -11.01 12.14 2.76
C SER A 95 -12.25 11.87 1.91
N ASN A 96 -13.30 12.67 2.09
CA ASN A 96 -14.51 12.55 1.28
C ASN A 96 -14.22 12.73 -0.23
N GLU A 97 -13.29 13.62 -0.59
CA GLU A 97 -12.89 13.86 -1.98
C GLU A 97 -12.20 12.63 -2.59
N GLU A 98 -11.27 12.02 -1.85
CA GLU A 98 -10.57 10.81 -2.29
C GLU A 98 -11.55 9.64 -2.49
N ARG A 99 -12.51 9.47 -1.57
CA ARG A 99 -13.57 8.45 -1.69
C ARG A 99 -14.49 8.70 -2.88
N HIS A 100 -14.82 9.96 -3.16
CA HIS A 100 -15.63 10.31 -4.33
C HIS A 100 -14.89 10.06 -5.64
N LYS A 101 -13.59 10.39 -5.67
CA LYS A 101 -12.75 10.22 -6.86
C LYS A 101 -12.46 8.75 -7.17
N PHE A 102 -12.24 7.94 -6.13
CA PHE A 102 -11.95 6.52 -6.24
C PHE A 102 -12.80 5.74 -5.23
N PRO A 103 -14.08 5.49 -5.54
CA PRO A 103 -14.95 4.76 -4.63
C PRO A 103 -14.43 3.34 -4.42
N ASP A 104 -14.53 2.85 -3.17
CA ASP A 104 -14.32 1.43 -2.94
C ASP A 104 -15.50 0.63 -3.52
N PRO A 105 -15.24 -0.60 -4.00
CA PRO A 105 -16.32 -1.46 -4.45
C PRO A 105 -17.15 -1.96 -3.26
N ASP A 106 -18.40 -2.33 -3.55
CA ASP A 106 -19.21 -3.08 -2.60
C ASP A 106 -18.60 -4.47 -2.36
N ILE A 107 -18.50 -4.85 -1.09
CA ILE A 107 -17.96 -6.14 -0.66
C ILE A 107 -19.00 -6.82 0.24
N PRO A 108 -19.70 -7.85 -0.25
CA PRO A 108 -20.75 -8.50 0.51
C PRO A 108 -20.27 -9.02 1.88
N GLY A 109 -20.99 -8.64 2.94
CA GLY A 109 -20.69 -9.07 4.31
C GLY A 109 -19.59 -8.26 5.02
N VAL A 110 -19.13 -7.16 4.42
CA VAL A 110 -18.12 -6.28 5.02
C VAL A 110 -18.71 -4.92 5.33
N GLU A 111 -18.53 -4.48 6.58
CA GLU A 111 -18.92 -3.16 7.03
C GLU A 111 -17.80 -2.15 6.81
N PHE A 112 -18.13 -0.99 6.22
CA PHE A 112 -17.21 0.12 6.01
C PHE A 112 -17.42 1.20 7.06
N ASN A 113 -16.37 1.49 7.82
CA ASN A 113 -16.30 2.54 8.81
C ASN A 113 -15.47 3.70 8.26
N ALA A 114 -16.12 4.85 8.09
CA ALA A 114 -15.52 6.04 7.52
C ALA A 114 -16.05 7.28 8.23
N SER A 115 -15.18 8.08 8.84
CA SER A 115 -15.59 9.37 9.41
C SER A 115 -15.92 10.37 8.30
N ASP A 116 -16.84 11.30 8.58
CA ASP A 116 -17.02 12.47 7.73
C ASP A 116 -15.82 13.40 7.91
N LEU A 117 -15.00 13.52 6.87
CA LEU A 117 -13.81 14.35 6.81
C LEU A 117 -14.00 15.49 5.82
N SER A 118 -15.23 15.97 5.66
CA SER A 118 -15.57 17.07 4.75
C SER A 118 -14.82 18.38 5.04
N SER A 119 -14.25 18.56 6.24
CA SER A 119 -13.41 19.72 6.58
C SER A 119 -11.96 19.58 6.14
N VAL A 120 -11.47 18.36 5.92
CA VAL A 120 -10.07 18.09 5.56
C VAL A 120 -9.82 18.57 4.13
N GLY A 121 -8.74 19.33 3.93
CA GLY A 121 -8.36 19.86 2.60
C GLY A 121 -9.09 21.14 2.18
N LYS A 122 -9.98 21.71 3.01
CA LYS A 122 -10.62 23.02 2.76
C LYS A 122 -9.72 24.24 3.05
N SER A 123 -8.49 24.01 3.52
CA SER A 123 -7.49 25.07 3.69
C SER A 123 -6.98 25.50 2.31
N THR A 124 -7.29 26.74 1.91
CA THR A 124 -6.95 27.34 0.61
C THR A 124 -5.49 27.78 0.48
N SER A 125 -4.67 27.64 1.52
CA SER A 125 -3.23 27.84 1.40
C SER A 125 -2.57 26.61 0.79
N GLU A 126 -1.66 26.79 -0.17
CA GLU A 126 -0.78 25.72 -0.63
C GLU A 126 -0.06 25.13 0.59
N GLN A 127 -0.55 23.98 1.09
CA GLN A 127 0.07 23.27 2.19
C GLN A 127 1.41 22.73 1.72
N LYS A 128 2.48 23.48 2.01
CA LYS A 128 3.86 23.09 1.75
C LYS A 128 4.47 22.54 3.04
N TRP A 129 4.47 21.22 3.14
CA TRP A 129 5.26 20.51 4.13
C TRP A 129 6.73 20.57 3.73
N THR A 130 7.62 20.93 4.67
CA THR A 130 9.06 20.98 4.40
C THR A 130 9.71 19.60 4.58
N ASN A 131 9.06 18.70 5.32
CA ASN A 131 9.53 17.35 5.56
C ASN A 131 8.37 16.38 5.86
N ILE A 132 8.69 15.09 5.92
CA ILE A 132 7.71 14.02 6.16
C ILE A 132 7.10 14.07 7.57
N VAL A 133 7.85 14.51 8.58
CA VAL A 133 7.37 14.54 9.97
C VAL A 133 6.24 15.57 10.11
N GLU A 134 6.39 16.75 9.52
CA GLU A 134 5.33 17.77 9.49
C GLU A 134 4.04 17.24 8.87
N MET A 135 4.15 16.54 7.74
CA MET A 135 2.99 15.93 7.07
C MET A 135 2.34 14.84 7.93
N LEU A 136 3.13 13.99 8.60
CA LEU A 136 2.59 12.93 9.45
C LEU A 136 1.91 13.49 10.71
N VAL A 137 2.47 14.54 11.32
CA VAL A 137 1.85 15.25 12.46
C VAL A 137 0.54 15.89 12.04
N PHE A 138 0.51 16.57 10.89
CA PHE A 138 -0.71 17.12 10.34
C PHE A 138 -1.79 16.04 10.13
N HIS A 139 -1.44 14.91 9.52
CA HIS A 139 -2.38 13.80 9.36
C HIS A 139 -2.88 13.27 10.72
N LEU A 140 -2.00 13.16 11.71
CA LEU A 140 -2.37 12.71 13.06
C LEU A 140 -3.42 13.64 13.69
N GLU A 141 -3.30 14.95 13.50
CA GLU A 141 -4.20 15.97 14.04
C GLU A 141 -5.53 16.07 13.27
N GLU A 142 -5.47 16.11 11.94
CA GLU A 142 -6.65 16.28 11.09
C GLU A 142 -7.53 15.03 11.02
N TYR A 143 -6.92 13.84 11.07
CA TYR A 143 -7.63 12.56 10.96
C TYR A 143 -7.91 11.93 12.34
N ARG A 144 -7.80 12.71 13.43
CA ARG A 144 -8.02 12.24 14.81
C ARG A 144 -9.34 11.49 15.00
N GLU A 145 -10.41 11.95 14.36
CA GLU A 145 -11.73 11.29 14.49
C GLU A 145 -11.71 9.91 13.82
N SER A 146 -11.05 9.77 12.68
CA SER A 146 -10.91 8.47 12.01
C SER A 146 -10.04 7.50 12.79
N PHE A 147 -8.93 7.97 13.38
CA PHE A 147 -8.13 7.14 14.28
C PHE A 147 -8.91 6.74 15.53
N ARG A 148 -9.71 7.67 16.10
CA ARG A 148 -10.58 7.40 17.25
C ARG A 148 -11.59 6.29 16.94
N GLU A 149 -12.34 6.40 15.84
CA GLU A 149 -13.35 5.40 15.47
C GLU A 149 -12.73 4.02 15.21
N MET A 150 -11.57 3.98 14.54
CA MET A 150 -10.83 2.73 14.35
C MET A 150 -10.41 2.11 15.69
N LEU A 151 -9.85 2.90 16.61
CA LEU A 151 -9.44 2.41 17.93
C LEU A 151 -10.64 1.93 18.76
N LEU A 152 -11.79 2.62 18.67
CA LEU A 152 -13.02 2.19 19.31
C LEU A 152 -13.55 0.89 18.72
N PHE A 153 -13.46 0.70 17.40
CA PHE A 153 -13.80 -0.59 16.78
C PHE A 153 -12.96 -1.72 17.38
N VAL A 154 -11.64 -1.55 17.44
CA VAL A 154 -10.71 -2.54 18.01
C VAL A 154 -11.04 -2.84 19.48
N LEU A 155 -11.30 -1.80 20.27
CA LEU A 155 -11.65 -1.93 21.69
C LEU A 155 -12.96 -2.70 21.89
N ASN A 156 -13.98 -2.42 21.07
CA ASN A 156 -15.32 -3.00 21.21
C ASN A 156 -15.48 -4.37 20.54
N ASN A 157 -14.53 -4.78 19.69
CA ASN A 157 -14.60 -6.02 18.92
C ASN A 157 -13.34 -6.88 19.10
N PRO A 158 -13.04 -7.32 20.34
CA PRO A 158 -11.82 -8.07 20.60
C PRO A 158 -11.75 -9.35 19.74
N GLY A 159 -10.62 -9.53 19.08
CA GLY A 159 -10.33 -10.72 18.28
C GLY A 159 -10.97 -10.76 16.89
N LYS A 160 -11.79 -9.77 16.51
CA LYS A 160 -12.32 -9.66 15.14
C LYS A 160 -11.28 -9.07 14.18
N PRO A 161 -11.00 -9.72 13.04
CA PRO A 161 -10.13 -9.16 12.02
C PRO A 161 -10.70 -7.87 11.42
N PHE A 162 -9.82 -6.90 11.14
CA PHE A 162 -10.20 -5.71 10.39
C PHE A 162 -9.08 -5.25 9.46
N LEU A 163 -9.48 -4.47 8.46
CA LEU A 163 -8.60 -3.82 7.50
C LEU A 163 -8.59 -2.32 7.75
N VAL A 164 -7.42 -1.70 7.72
CA VAL A 164 -7.28 -0.24 7.69
C VAL A 164 -6.59 0.20 6.41
N HIS A 165 -7.16 1.18 5.73
CA HIS A 165 -6.58 1.71 4.49
C HIS A 165 -6.71 3.21 4.31
N CYS A 166 -5.93 3.72 3.38
CA CYS A 166 -6.03 5.07 2.84
C CYS A 166 -5.75 4.99 1.33
N THR A 167 -5.35 6.07 0.66
CA THR A 167 -5.09 6.02 -0.78
C THR A 167 -3.88 5.14 -1.13
N GLY A 168 -2.70 5.46 -0.62
CA GLY A 168 -1.49 4.65 -0.86
C GLY A 168 -1.27 3.55 0.18
N GLY A 169 -2.07 3.53 1.26
CA GLY A 169 -1.84 2.64 2.42
C GLY A 169 -0.57 2.95 3.19
N LYS A 170 0.03 4.13 2.96
CA LYS A 170 1.36 4.51 3.46
C LYS A 170 1.30 5.39 4.69
N ASP A 171 0.79 6.61 4.53
CA ASP A 171 0.94 7.64 5.56
C ASP A 171 -0.13 7.50 6.66
N ARG A 172 -1.42 7.72 6.33
CA ARG A 172 -2.53 7.59 7.30
C ARG A 172 -2.70 6.17 7.85
N SER A 173 -2.67 5.15 6.99
CA SER A 173 -2.66 3.75 7.45
C SER A 173 -1.41 3.41 8.25
N GLY A 174 -0.25 3.95 7.88
CA GLY A 174 0.98 3.77 8.64
C GLY A 174 0.90 4.40 10.03
N ILE A 175 0.31 5.59 10.16
CA ILE A 175 0.03 6.23 11.47
C ILE A 175 -0.92 5.35 12.28
N ALA A 176 -2.04 4.91 11.69
CA ALA A 176 -3.00 4.03 12.37
C ALA A 176 -2.34 2.75 12.91
N VAL A 177 -1.54 2.08 12.08
CA VAL A 177 -0.80 0.87 12.49
C VAL A 177 0.26 1.20 13.54
N ALA A 178 0.99 2.31 13.41
CA ALA A 178 1.97 2.73 14.41
C ALA A 178 1.33 3.02 15.77
N LEU A 179 0.13 3.62 15.81
CA LEU A 179 -0.64 3.83 17.04
C LEU A 179 -1.03 2.49 17.69
N LEU A 180 -1.60 1.56 16.91
CA LEU A 180 -1.99 0.23 17.39
C LEU A 180 -0.79 -0.55 17.96
N LEU A 181 0.33 -0.57 17.23
CA LEU A 181 1.56 -1.24 17.66
C LEU A 181 2.17 -0.59 18.90
N SER A 182 2.12 0.74 19.00
CA SER A 182 2.57 1.47 20.18
C SER A 182 1.72 1.12 21.42
N ILE A 183 0.39 1.04 21.27
CA ILE A 183 -0.52 0.61 22.34
C ILE A 183 -0.24 -0.84 22.76
N ALA A 184 0.08 -1.71 21.80
CA ALA A 184 0.47 -3.10 22.04
C ALA A 184 1.90 -3.26 22.61
N ASN A 185 2.59 -2.16 22.94
CA ASN A 185 3.97 -2.14 23.45
C ASN A 185 5.00 -2.80 22.51
N VAL A 186 4.76 -2.76 21.19
CA VAL A 186 5.73 -3.23 20.20
C VAL A 186 6.94 -2.28 20.20
N PRO A 187 8.18 -2.82 20.25
CA PRO A 187 9.39 -2.02 20.17
C PRO A 187 9.43 -1.08 18.95
N ARG A 188 9.89 0.16 19.15
CA ARG A 188 9.89 1.22 18.11
C ARG A 188 10.58 0.80 16.82
N GLN A 189 11.63 -0.02 16.89
CA GLN A 189 12.33 -0.52 15.70
C GLN A 189 11.43 -1.38 14.81
N TYR A 190 10.53 -2.17 15.39
CA TYR A 190 9.59 -2.99 14.62
C TYR A 190 8.46 -2.15 14.03
N ILE A 191 8.03 -1.10 14.74
CA ILE A 191 7.07 -0.12 14.22
C ILE A 191 7.66 0.61 13.01
N ALA A 192 8.90 1.09 13.14
CA ALA A 192 9.61 1.76 12.05
C ALA A 192 9.84 0.83 10.86
N HIS A 193 10.19 -0.44 11.13
CA HIS A 193 10.35 -1.45 10.10
C HIS A 193 9.03 -1.72 9.37
N ASP A 194 7.90 -1.94 10.07
CA ASP A 194 6.57 -2.10 9.45
C ASP A 194 6.25 -0.94 8.49
N PHE A 195 6.49 0.29 8.95
CA PHE A 195 6.27 1.48 8.16
C PHE A 195 7.14 1.47 6.90
N ALA A 196 8.42 1.13 7.04
CA ALA A 196 9.40 1.08 5.96
C ALA A 196 9.05 0.05 4.87
N LEU A 197 8.44 -1.10 5.23
CA LEU A 197 8.02 -2.13 4.26
C LEU A 197 7.13 -1.57 3.13
N THR A 198 6.41 -0.48 3.41
CA THR A 198 5.62 0.23 2.41
C THR A 198 6.43 0.65 1.19
N ARG A 199 7.74 0.93 1.33
CA ARG A 199 8.66 1.24 0.23
C ARG A 199 8.62 0.18 -0.87
N ILE A 200 8.51 -1.09 -0.48
CA ILE A 200 8.56 -2.27 -1.34
C ILE A 200 7.18 -2.50 -1.95
N GLU A 201 6.12 -2.49 -1.14
CA GLU A 201 4.77 -2.90 -1.60
C GLU A 201 4.06 -1.88 -2.47
N ILE A 202 4.44 -0.60 -2.41
CA ILE A 202 3.87 0.42 -3.29
C ILE A 202 4.58 0.47 -4.64
N GLU A 203 5.73 -0.18 -4.81
CA GLU A 203 6.48 -0.08 -6.07
C GLU A 203 5.73 -0.53 -7.31
N PRO A 204 4.96 -1.64 -7.28
CA PRO A 204 4.14 -2.00 -8.42
C PRO A 204 3.26 -0.83 -8.86
N VAL A 205 2.62 -0.14 -7.91
CA VAL A 205 1.69 0.97 -8.17
C VAL A 205 2.32 2.37 -8.07
N ARG A 206 3.66 2.49 -8.07
CA ARG A 206 4.35 3.78 -7.86
C ARG A 206 3.85 4.86 -8.81
N GLU A 207 3.80 4.56 -10.10
CA GLU A 207 3.43 5.52 -11.14
C GLU A 207 1.99 6.01 -10.96
N LEU A 208 1.08 5.10 -10.60
CA LEU A 208 -0.32 5.43 -10.29
C LEU A 208 -0.41 6.43 -9.12
N LEU A 209 0.34 6.18 -8.04
CA LEU A 209 0.34 7.04 -6.86
C LEU A 209 1.04 8.40 -7.13
N GLN A 210 2.08 8.42 -7.95
CA GLN A 210 2.82 9.64 -8.30
C GLN A 210 2.06 10.55 -9.28
N ALA A 211 1.28 9.97 -10.18
CA ALA A 211 0.52 10.72 -11.17
C ALA A 211 -0.62 11.58 -10.58
N LYS A 212 -0.76 11.64 -9.25
CA LYS A 212 -1.79 12.43 -8.53
C LYS A 212 -3.17 12.29 -9.18
N ALA A 213 -3.51 11.06 -9.56
CA ALA A 213 -4.85 10.73 -10.02
C ALA A 213 -5.30 11.42 -11.33
N THR A 214 -4.41 11.48 -12.33
CA THR A 214 -4.75 11.65 -13.76
C THR A 214 -4.82 10.33 -14.53
N VAL A 215 -4.47 9.23 -13.87
CA VAL A 215 -4.46 7.88 -14.46
C VAL A 215 -5.86 7.29 -14.39
N ASP A 216 -6.34 6.78 -15.53
CA ASP A 216 -7.60 6.03 -15.60
C ASP A 216 -7.43 4.69 -14.87
N ILE A 217 -8.12 4.53 -13.74
CA ILE A 217 -8.10 3.27 -12.97
C ILE A 217 -8.71 2.09 -13.75
N ASN A 218 -9.44 2.38 -14.83
CA ASN A 218 -9.93 1.36 -15.73
C ASN A 218 -8.89 0.90 -16.76
N ASP A 219 -7.75 1.59 -16.90
CA ASP A 219 -6.67 1.19 -17.81
C ASP A 219 -6.18 -0.22 -17.41
N GLU A 220 -6.21 -1.13 -18.37
CA GLU A 220 -5.80 -2.52 -18.19
C GLU A 220 -4.36 -2.65 -17.70
N ARG A 221 -3.49 -1.66 -17.94
CA ARG A 221 -2.13 -1.62 -17.37
C ARG A 221 -2.15 -1.35 -15.86
N VAL A 222 -3.05 -0.50 -15.39
CA VAL A 222 -3.22 -0.18 -13.97
C VAL A 222 -3.82 -1.36 -13.23
N LYS A 223 -4.85 -1.98 -13.82
CA LYS A 223 -5.41 -3.23 -13.33
C LYS A 223 -4.40 -4.37 -13.37
N ALA A 224 -3.56 -4.46 -14.39
CA ALA A 224 -2.50 -5.47 -14.43
C ALA A 224 -1.42 -5.22 -13.38
N ILE A 225 -1.09 -3.96 -13.08
CA ILE A 225 -0.14 -3.59 -12.03
C ILE A 225 -0.70 -3.93 -10.63
N ALA A 226 -1.96 -3.61 -10.38
CA ALA A 226 -2.62 -3.84 -9.09
C ALA A 226 -3.14 -5.28 -8.92
N GLY A 227 -3.51 -5.92 -10.02
CA GLY A 227 -3.94 -7.32 -10.14
C GLY A 227 -2.80 -8.25 -10.56
N CYS A 228 -1.55 -7.81 -10.41
CA CYS A 228 -0.39 -8.69 -10.47
C CYS A 228 -0.45 -9.64 -9.26
N ASP A 229 -1.29 -10.68 -9.36
CA ASP A 229 -1.17 -11.85 -8.51
C ASP A 229 0.29 -12.33 -8.63
N CYS A 230 0.95 -12.53 -7.50
CA CYS A 230 2.32 -13.01 -7.48
C CYS A 230 2.48 -14.30 -8.30
N ALA A 231 1.41 -15.09 -8.45
CA ALA A 231 1.36 -16.26 -9.32
C ALA A 231 1.27 -15.96 -10.84
N THR A 232 0.69 -14.83 -11.25
CA THR A 232 0.63 -14.42 -12.66
C THR A 232 1.97 -13.88 -13.14
N ILE A 233 2.73 -13.23 -12.26
CA ILE A 233 4.11 -12.85 -12.53
C ILE A 233 4.96 -14.10 -12.83
N ILE A 234 4.72 -15.24 -12.12
CA ILE A 234 5.38 -16.55 -12.35
C ILE A 234 5.24 -17.09 -13.78
N LYS A 235 4.19 -16.70 -14.51
CA LYS A 235 3.88 -17.26 -15.84
C LYS A 235 4.12 -16.30 -17.02
N SER A 236 4.42 -15.02 -16.78
CA SER A 236 4.73 -14.10 -17.89
C SER A 236 6.21 -14.23 -18.28
N PRO A 237 6.53 -14.62 -19.53
CA PRO A 237 7.92 -14.58 -19.99
C PRO A 237 8.35 -13.12 -20.05
N SER A 238 9.54 -12.85 -19.50
CA SER A 238 10.18 -11.54 -19.58
C SER A 238 10.19 -11.07 -21.04
N ARG A 239 9.39 -10.05 -21.36
CA ARG A 239 9.55 -9.36 -22.64
C ARG A 239 10.83 -8.55 -22.56
N GLY A 240 11.91 -9.21 -22.95
CA GLY A 240 13.19 -8.58 -23.22
C GLY A 240 13.04 -7.47 -24.25
N SER A 241 13.75 -6.37 -23.96
CA SER A 241 14.14 -5.25 -24.82
C SER A 241 13.58 -5.20 -26.27
N LYS A 242 12.86 -4.13 -26.58
CA LYS A 242 13.20 -3.11 -27.61
C LYS A 242 11.92 -2.39 -28.05
N ALA A 243 11.73 -1.18 -27.56
CA ALA A 243 11.05 -0.15 -28.34
C ALA A 243 12.08 0.96 -28.55
N ALA A 244 12.52 1.09 -29.79
CA ALA A 244 13.45 2.12 -30.22
C ALA A 244 12.83 3.50 -30.02
N ALA A 245 13.61 4.43 -29.47
CA ALA A 245 13.31 5.85 -29.58
C ALA A 245 13.39 6.26 -31.06
N PRO A 246 12.43 7.01 -31.61
CA PRO A 246 12.65 7.66 -32.89
C PRO A 246 13.51 8.90 -32.65
N SER A 247 14.71 8.90 -33.23
CA SER A 247 15.59 10.06 -33.29
C SER A 247 15.38 10.84 -34.59
N ALA A 248 15.51 12.16 -34.43
CA ALA A 248 16.06 13.14 -35.38
C ALA A 248 15.15 13.69 -36.52
N THR A 249 14.90 15.00 -36.42
CA THR A 249 15.09 16.05 -37.45
C THR A 249 14.43 15.87 -38.83
N GLN A 250 13.64 16.79 -39.41
CA GLN A 250 13.90 18.22 -39.66
C GLN A 250 12.62 18.90 -40.25
N PRO A 251 12.61 20.18 -40.70
CA PRO A 251 11.56 21.16 -40.42
C PRO A 251 10.56 21.36 -41.57
N LEU A 252 9.39 21.94 -41.28
CA LEU A 252 8.61 22.69 -42.27
C LEU A 252 7.89 23.86 -41.59
N CYS A 253 8.43 25.05 -41.78
CA CYS A 253 7.62 26.27 -41.83
C CYS A 253 6.61 26.13 -42.96
N ARG A 254 5.33 26.45 -42.71
CA ARG A 254 4.58 27.50 -43.43
C ARG A 254 3.09 27.52 -43.05
N ASP A 255 2.62 28.75 -42.90
CA ASP A 255 1.28 29.28 -43.11
C ASP A 255 0.25 29.22 -41.95
N PHE A 256 0.06 30.44 -41.40
CA PHE A 256 -0.91 31.00 -40.44
C PHE A 256 -0.61 30.90 -38.95
#